data_AF-A0A9X3FUQ4-F1
#
_entry.id   AF-A0A9X3FUQ4-F1
#
_cell.length_a   1.000
_cell.length_b   1.000
_cell.length_c   1.000
_cell.angle_alpha   90.00
_cell.angle_beta   90.00
_cell.angle_gamma   90.00
#
_symmetry.space_group_name_H-M   'P 1'
#
loop_
_entity.id
_entity.type
_entity.pdbx_description
1 polymer ?
#
loop_
_entity_poly.entity_id
_entity_poly.type
_entity_poly.pdbx_seq_one_letter_code
_entity_poly.pdbx_strand_id
1 'polypeptide(L)'
;MLPVLAPAPTVLPEAAWTARAGAHRQRMDTWLTPHQERRRTGVAHPVLDFLFTYYSETPARLRRWHPGVGVVLTGEAATERLSWPFYAEVDARDAAGEPVRGVGLDVPAFLAKRRASVGWVEGLLRGTASRPGQFGCFGMHEWAMLYRPGDGEVRHEQLPLRLGQAGTDAVVESHRVQCSHIDAFRFFTRAGAPRNTLTPTRETQQQLEQPGCLHATMDLYIESACS
;
A
#
# COMPACT_ATOMS: atom_id res chain seq x y z
N MET A 1 20.02 -16.84 8.11
CA MET A 1 20.01 -15.85 7.01
C MET A 1 20.60 -16.52 5.79
N LEU A 2 19.76 -16.98 4.86
CA LEU A 2 20.25 -17.32 3.53
C LEU A 2 20.66 -16.00 2.87
N PRO A 3 21.86 -15.88 2.29
CA PRO A 3 22.15 -14.77 1.42
C PRO A 3 21.19 -14.92 0.24
N VAL A 4 20.17 -14.08 0.18
CA VAL A 4 19.52 -13.80 -1.11
C VAL A 4 20.66 -13.23 -1.94
N LEU A 5 21.21 -14.03 -2.85
CA LEU A 5 22.05 -13.54 -3.92
C LEU A 5 21.21 -12.45 -4.57
N ALA A 6 21.54 -11.18 -4.30
CA ALA A 6 20.91 -10.09 -5.00
C ALA A 6 21.16 -10.39 -6.49
N PRO A 7 20.11 -10.48 -7.32
CA PRO A 7 20.32 -10.65 -8.75
C PRO A 7 21.29 -9.57 -9.21
N ALA A 8 22.20 -9.93 -10.13
CA ALA A 8 23.14 -8.98 -10.69
C ALA A 8 22.38 -7.71 -11.12
N PRO A 9 22.91 -6.51 -10.84
CA PRO A 9 22.20 -5.28 -11.11
C PRO A 9 21.80 -5.21 -12.57
N THR A 10 20.54 -4.88 -12.84
CA THR A 10 20.06 -4.65 -14.20
C THR A 10 20.48 -3.24 -14.63
N VAL A 11 21.40 -3.16 -15.59
CA VAL A 11 21.82 -1.89 -16.18
C VAL A 11 20.79 -1.47 -17.24
N LEU A 12 20.25 -0.26 -17.11
CA LEU A 12 19.36 0.34 -18.09
C LEU A 12 20.06 1.51 -18.83
N PRO A 13 20.20 1.41 -20.17
CA PRO A 13 20.64 2.52 -21.01
C PRO A 13 19.71 3.73 -20.93
N GLU A 14 20.26 4.93 -21.15
CA GLU A 14 19.51 6.19 -21.09
C GLU A 14 18.20 6.16 -21.89
N ALA A 15 18.30 5.80 -23.16
CA ALA A 15 17.14 5.71 -24.05
C ALA A 15 16.07 4.73 -23.53
N ALA A 16 16.48 3.62 -22.90
CA ALA A 16 15.56 2.61 -22.43
C ALA A 16 14.80 3.06 -21.17
N TRP A 17 15.50 3.60 -20.17
CA TRP A 17 14.83 4.01 -18.93
C TRP A 17 14.04 5.30 -19.09
N THR A 18 14.51 6.26 -19.91
CA THR A 18 13.76 7.50 -20.19
C THR A 18 12.46 7.20 -20.93
N ALA A 19 12.47 6.24 -21.87
CA ALA A 19 11.26 5.76 -22.53
C ALA A 19 10.28 5.10 -21.54
N ARG A 20 10.76 4.24 -20.63
CA ARG A 20 9.93 3.63 -19.57
C ARG A 20 9.34 4.69 -18.64
N ALA A 21 10.13 5.68 -18.23
CA ALA A 21 9.68 6.79 -17.40
C ALA A 21 8.63 7.64 -18.11
N GLY A 22 8.82 7.92 -19.41
CA GLY A 22 7.86 8.64 -20.25
C GLY A 22 6.53 7.89 -20.39
N ALA A 23 6.58 6.60 -20.69
CA ALA A 23 5.40 5.75 -20.80
C ALA A 23 4.64 5.66 -19.46
N HIS A 24 5.34 5.60 -18.32
CA HIS A 24 4.71 5.65 -17.00
C HIS A 24 3.99 6.98 -16.77
N ARG A 25 4.63 8.11 -17.05
CA ARG A 25 4.00 9.44 -16.93
C ARG A 25 2.72 9.50 -17.75
N GLN A 26 2.76 9.08 -19.02
CA GLN A 26 1.58 9.07 -19.90
C GLN A 26 0.45 8.21 -19.35
N ARG A 27 0.73 7.00 -18.85
CA ARG A 27 -0.30 6.15 -18.22
C ARG A 27 -0.91 6.78 -16.97
N MET A 28 -0.11 7.46 -16.16
CA MET A 28 -0.59 8.13 -14.95
C MET A 28 -1.39 9.38 -15.29
N ASP A 29 -1.02 10.11 -16.34
CA ASP A 29 -1.73 11.32 -16.78
C ASP A 29 -3.18 11.05 -17.18
N THR A 30 -3.50 9.84 -17.64
CA THR A 30 -4.89 9.40 -17.88
C THR A 30 -5.78 9.55 -16.63
N TRP A 31 -5.22 9.36 -15.43
CA TRP A 31 -5.95 9.42 -14.16
C TRP A 31 -5.72 10.75 -13.43
N LEU A 32 -4.51 11.29 -13.51
CA LEU A 32 -4.12 12.49 -12.78
C LEU A 32 -4.67 13.78 -13.40
N THR A 33 -4.71 13.88 -14.73
CA THR A 33 -5.22 15.08 -15.41
C THR A 33 -6.69 15.35 -15.07
N PRO A 34 -7.62 14.37 -15.20
CA PRO A 34 -9.02 14.60 -14.81
C PRO A 34 -9.18 14.94 -13.32
N HIS A 35 -8.35 14.36 -12.43
CA HIS A 35 -8.38 14.70 -11.02
C HIS A 35 -7.98 16.16 -10.77
N GLN A 36 -6.93 16.65 -11.43
CA GLN A 36 -6.50 18.04 -11.31
C GLN A 36 -7.55 19.03 -11.85
N GLU A 37 -8.18 18.72 -12.98
CA GLU A 37 -9.26 19.54 -13.55
C GLU A 37 -10.43 19.64 -12.57
N ARG A 38 -10.90 18.51 -12.04
CA ARG A 38 -11.97 18.47 -11.02
C ARG A 38 -11.63 19.30 -9.78
N ARG A 39 -10.38 19.19 -9.29
CA ARG A 39 -9.90 19.97 -8.14
C ARG A 39 -9.92 21.48 -8.42
N ARG A 40 -9.61 21.92 -9.65
CA ARG A 40 -9.66 23.34 -10.03
C ARG A 40 -11.08 23.87 -10.11
N THR A 41 -12.05 23.03 -10.50
CA THR A 41 -13.47 23.41 -10.62
C THR A 41 -14.29 23.08 -9.37
N GLY A 42 -13.68 22.59 -8.29
CA GLY A 42 -14.36 22.24 -7.05
C GLY A 42 -15.31 21.03 -7.16
N VAL A 43 -15.14 20.18 -8.17
CA VAL A 43 -16.00 19.00 -8.39
C VAL A 43 -15.42 17.80 -7.65
N ALA A 44 -16.18 17.23 -6.72
CA ALA A 44 -15.78 16.02 -6.02
C ALA A 44 -16.07 14.75 -6.86
N HIS A 45 -15.20 13.74 -6.76
CA HIS A 45 -15.43 12.42 -7.31
C HIS A 45 -15.26 11.35 -6.21
N PRO A 46 -16.33 10.63 -5.81
CA PRO A 46 -16.33 9.80 -4.61
C PRO A 46 -15.29 8.67 -4.64
N VAL A 47 -15.03 8.07 -5.82
CA VAL A 47 -14.05 6.97 -5.96
C VAL A 47 -12.63 7.48 -6.21
N LEU A 48 -12.41 8.31 -7.24
CA LEU A 48 -11.05 8.75 -7.59
C LEU A 48 -10.40 9.64 -6.53
N ASP A 49 -11.18 10.45 -5.82
CA ASP A 49 -10.61 11.33 -4.81
C ASP A 49 -10.23 10.55 -3.53
N PHE A 50 -10.82 9.37 -3.32
CA PHE A 50 -10.44 8.43 -2.25
C PHE A 50 -8.96 8.06 -2.29
N LEU A 51 -8.36 7.89 -3.48
CA LEU A 51 -6.93 7.59 -3.60
C LEU A 51 -6.04 8.66 -2.96
N PHE A 52 -6.47 9.92 -3.00
CA PHE A 52 -5.70 11.06 -2.49
C PHE A 52 -6.07 11.42 -1.05
N THR A 53 -7.30 11.15 -0.62
CA THR A 53 -7.77 11.46 0.73
C THR A 53 -7.52 10.33 1.72
N TYR A 54 -7.68 9.07 1.31
CA TYR A 54 -7.49 7.91 2.17
C TYR A 54 -6.02 7.49 2.25
N TYR A 55 -5.37 7.25 1.12
CA TYR A 55 -3.96 6.80 1.09
C TYR A 55 -2.95 7.95 1.24
N SER A 56 -3.42 9.20 1.24
CA SER A 56 -2.56 10.39 1.29
C SER A 56 -1.49 10.42 0.18
N GLU A 57 -1.76 9.72 -0.93
CA GLU A 57 -0.91 9.75 -2.11
C GLU A 57 -0.95 11.12 -2.78
N THR A 58 0.17 11.55 -3.36
CA THR A 58 0.18 12.79 -4.16
C THR A 58 0.22 12.47 -5.65
N PRO A 59 -0.42 13.28 -6.51
CA PRO A 59 -0.29 13.15 -7.96
C PRO A 59 1.17 13.11 -8.41
N ALA A 60 2.03 13.92 -7.77
CA ALA A 60 3.46 13.96 -8.08
C ALA A 60 4.17 12.64 -7.76
N ARG A 61 3.82 11.96 -6.65
CA ARG A 61 4.38 10.65 -6.28
C ARG A 61 3.92 9.57 -7.25
N LEU A 62 2.62 9.51 -7.57
CA LEU A 62 2.07 8.53 -8.52
C LEU A 62 2.65 8.69 -9.94
N ARG A 63 2.86 9.94 -10.39
CA ARG A 63 3.44 10.25 -11.71
C ARG A 63 4.93 9.88 -11.83
N ARG A 64 5.61 9.70 -10.71
CA ARG A 64 7.05 9.45 -10.68
C ARG A 64 7.34 7.97 -10.94
N TRP A 65 8.05 7.69 -12.03
CA TRP A 65 8.58 6.35 -12.29
C TRP A 65 9.83 6.09 -11.46
N HIS A 66 9.89 4.94 -10.80
CA HIS A 66 11.05 4.46 -10.05
C HIS A 66 11.63 3.21 -10.75
N PRO A 67 12.96 3.11 -10.94
CA PRO A 67 13.59 1.97 -11.59
C PRO A 67 13.55 0.68 -10.76
N GLY A 68 13.44 0.80 -9.43
CA GLY A 68 13.40 -0.32 -8.49
C GLY A 68 14.76 -0.68 -7.91
N VAL A 69 14.77 -1.56 -6.92
CA VAL A 69 15.98 -2.07 -6.27
C VAL A 69 16.77 -2.93 -7.27
N GLY A 70 18.09 -2.77 -7.29
CA GLY A 70 18.97 -3.55 -8.17
C GLY A 70 18.98 -3.08 -9.63
N VAL A 71 18.48 -1.89 -9.93
CA VAL A 71 18.56 -1.30 -11.27
C VAL A 71 19.53 -0.11 -11.27
N VAL A 72 20.39 -0.06 -12.28
CA VAL A 72 21.39 1.01 -12.46
C VAL A 72 21.10 1.76 -13.75
N LEU A 73 20.86 3.07 -13.63
CA LEU A 73 20.57 3.95 -14.75
C LEU A 73 21.87 4.56 -15.28
N THR A 74 22.08 4.46 -16.58
CA THR A 74 23.24 5.06 -17.25
C THR A 74 22.82 6.29 -18.07
N GLY A 75 23.82 7.09 -18.45
CA GLY A 75 23.64 8.32 -19.21
C GLY A 75 23.60 9.59 -18.35
N GLU A 76 23.76 10.74 -18.99
CA GLU A 76 23.80 12.05 -18.33
C GLU A 76 22.48 12.35 -17.63
N ALA A 77 21.36 11.95 -18.23
CA ALA A 77 20.04 12.18 -17.64
C ALA A 77 19.83 11.46 -16.29
N ALA A 78 20.64 10.44 -15.97
CA ALA A 78 20.53 9.71 -14.71
C ALA A 78 20.93 10.57 -13.49
N THR A 79 21.74 11.62 -13.71
CA THR A 79 22.17 12.56 -12.66
C THR A 79 21.00 13.24 -11.94
N GLU A 80 19.84 13.41 -12.59
CA GLU A 80 18.63 13.96 -11.97
C GLU A 80 18.18 13.14 -10.74
N ARG A 81 18.51 11.84 -10.71
CA ARG A 81 18.13 10.90 -9.64
C ARG A 81 19.03 11.00 -8.42
N LEU A 82 20.20 11.63 -8.51
CA LEU A 82 21.08 11.85 -7.34
C LEU A 82 20.44 12.76 -6.28
N SER A 83 19.45 13.57 -6.68
CA SER A 83 18.65 14.37 -5.74
C SER A 83 17.66 13.53 -4.91
N TRP A 84 17.47 12.25 -5.25
CA TRP A 84 16.51 11.40 -4.58
C TRP A 84 17.11 10.75 -3.32
N PRO A 85 16.29 10.52 -2.28
CA PRO A 85 16.77 9.83 -1.09
C PRO A 85 17.42 8.49 -1.43
N PHE A 86 18.63 8.28 -0.91
CA PHE A 86 19.41 7.04 -1.05
C PHE A 86 19.82 6.69 -2.48
N TYR A 87 19.72 7.60 -3.44
CA TYR A 87 20.31 7.40 -4.77
C TYR A 87 21.74 7.92 -4.79
N ALA A 88 22.62 7.13 -5.40
CA ALA A 88 24.04 7.45 -5.51
C ALA A 88 24.59 6.96 -6.85
N GLU A 89 25.78 7.45 -7.20
CA GLU A 89 26.58 6.81 -8.23
C GLU A 89 27.04 5.43 -7.74
N VAL A 90 26.85 4.42 -8.57
CA VAL A 90 27.18 3.02 -8.27
C VAL A 90 27.91 2.39 -9.45
N ASP A 91 28.85 1.52 -9.13
CA ASP A 91 29.53 0.67 -10.11
C ASP A 91 28.72 -0.62 -10.31
N ALA A 92 28.56 -1.02 -11.57
CA ALA A 92 27.86 -2.22 -11.97
C ALA A 92 28.58 -2.90 -13.14
N ARG A 93 28.08 -4.07 -13.54
CA ARG A 93 28.46 -4.71 -14.79
C ARG A 93 27.24 -4.81 -15.68
N ASP A 94 27.41 -4.49 -16.95
CA ASP A 94 26.34 -4.65 -17.92
C ASP A 94 26.13 -6.13 -18.31
N ALA A 95 25.24 -6.38 -19.28
CA ALA A 95 24.93 -7.73 -19.74
C ALA A 95 26.12 -8.44 -20.41
N ALA A 96 27.12 -7.70 -20.91
CA ALA A 96 28.36 -8.23 -21.45
C ALA A 96 29.43 -8.45 -20.36
N GLY A 97 29.16 -8.02 -19.13
CA GLY A 97 30.10 -8.09 -18.01
C GLY A 97 31.05 -6.90 -17.93
N GLU A 98 30.89 -5.90 -18.79
CA GLU A 98 31.75 -4.72 -18.83
C GLU A 98 31.44 -3.79 -17.66
N PRO A 99 32.47 -3.17 -17.04
CA PRO A 99 32.26 -2.25 -15.94
C PRO A 99 31.54 -1.00 -16.44
N VAL A 100 30.46 -0.63 -15.76
CA VAL A 100 29.70 0.58 -16.02
C VAL A 100 29.49 1.35 -14.73
N ARG A 101 29.51 2.68 -14.83
CA ARG A 101 29.13 3.57 -13.76
C ARG A 101 27.79 4.22 -14.08
N GLY A 102 26.89 4.25 -13.12
CA GLY A 102 25.57 4.83 -13.29
C GLY A 102 24.97 5.26 -11.96
N VAL A 103 23.67 5.56 -11.96
CA VAL A 103 22.93 6.00 -10.77
C VAL A 103 21.91 4.95 -10.37
N GLY A 104 21.91 4.56 -9.09
CA GLY A 104 21.01 3.53 -8.56
C GLY A 104 20.76 3.74 -7.07
N LEU A 105 19.88 2.90 -6.51
CA LEU A 105 19.61 2.89 -5.08
C LEU A 105 20.82 2.34 -4.32
N ASP A 106 21.38 3.14 -3.41
CA ASP A 106 22.35 2.71 -2.40
C ASP A 106 21.63 1.83 -1.37
N VAL A 107 21.58 0.53 -1.66
CA VAL A 107 20.93 -0.49 -0.82
C VAL A 107 21.53 -0.53 0.59
N PRO A 108 22.88 -0.50 0.79
CA PRO A 108 23.46 -0.39 2.12
C PRO A 108 22.95 0.83 2.91
N ALA A 109 22.97 2.03 2.34
CA ALA A 109 22.50 3.23 3.01
C ALA A 109 20.98 3.19 3.29
N PHE A 110 20.20 2.70 2.34
CA PHE A 110 18.76 2.48 2.51
C PHE A 110 18.48 1.52 3.68
N LEU A 111 19.12 0.34 3.69
CA LEU A 111 18.92 -0.67 4.73
C LEU A 111 19.45 -0.21 6.08
N ALA A 112 20.53 0.56 6.15
CA ALA A 112 21.02 1.14 7.40
C ALA A 112 19.92 1.95 8.10
N LYS A 113 19.07 2.66 7.33
CA LYS A 113 17.96 3.46 7.86
C LYS A 113 16.62 2.71 7.94
N ARG A 114 16.37 1.72 7.08
CA ARG A 114 15.04 1.10 6.90
C ARG A 114 14.96 -0.38 7.28
N ARG A 115 16.04 -1.00 7.77
CA ARG A 115 16.09 -2.45 8.10
C ARG A 115 14.94 -2.93 8.97
N ALA A 116 14.61 -2.20 10.03
CA ALA A 116 13.50 -2.57 10.93
C ALA A 116 12.15 -2.59 10.20
N SER A 117 11.85 -1.56 9.42
CA SER A 117 10.62 -1.49 8.63
C SER A 117 10.56 -2.58 7.56
N VAL A 118 11.65 -2.80 6.81
CA VAL A 118 11.71 -3.86 5.80
C VAL A 118 11.51 -5.24 6.42
N GLY A 119 12.18 -5.52 7.55
CA GLY A 119 12.01 -6.79 8.26
C GLY A 119 10.59 -6.97 8.82
N TRP A 120 9.96 -5.89 9.28
CA TRP A 120 8.58 -5.93 9.74
C TRP A 120 7.60 -6.22 8.58
N VAL A 121 7.73 -5.53 7.44
CA VAL A 121 6.90 -5.77 6.25
C VAL A 121 7.13 -7.20 5.73
N GLU A 122 8.39 -7.65 5.61
CA GLU A 122 8.70 -9.01 5.19
C GLU A 122 8.05 -10.04 6.12
N GLY A 123 8.16 -9.85 7.45
CA GLY A 123 7.55 -10.73 8.44
C GLY A 123 6.03 -10.77 8.33
N LEU A 124 5.39 -9.61 8.12
CA LEU A 124 3.94 -9.51 7.92
C LEU A 124 3.50 -10.26 6.64
N LEU A 125 4.16 -10.00 5.52
CA LEU A 125 3.82 -10.59 4.23
C LEU A 125 4.05 -12.11 4.24
N ARG A 126 5.19 -12.56 4.78
CA ARG A 126 5.51 -13.99 4.91
C ARG A 126 4.53 -14.69 5.84
N GLY A 127 4.23 -14.08 6.99
CA GLY A 127 3.25 -14.60 7.94
C GLY A 127 1.89 -14.76 7.28
N THR A 128 1.38 -13.70 6.65
CA THR A 128 0.09 -13.69 5.96
C THR A 128 0.05 -14.74 4.86
N ALA A 129 1.05 -14.80 3.97
CA ALA A 129 1.09 -15.76 2.87
C ALA A 129 1.20 -17.23 3.33
N SER A 130 1.70 -17.49 4.54
CA SER A 130 1.90 -18.85 5.06
C SER A 130 0.65 -19.48 5.69
N ARG A 131 -0.42 -18.70 5.91
CA ARG A 131 -1.61 -19.15 6.63
C ARG A 131 -2.78 -19.50 5.70
N PRO A 132 -3.73 -20.33 6.15
CA PRO A 132 -4.97 -20.56 5.41
C PRO A 132 -5.74 -19.26 5.18
N GLY A 133 -6.31 -19.09 3.99
CA GLY A 133 -7.13 -17.93 3.67
C GLY A 133 -8.44 -17.89 4.45
N GLN A 134 -8.81 -16.70 4.93
CA GLN A 134 -10.07 -16.42 5.60
C GLN A 134 -11.03 -15.74 4.63
N PHE A 135 -11.95 -16.53 4.06
CA PHE A 135 -12.91 -16.05 3.05
C PHE A 135 -14.32 -15.81 3.62
N GLY A 136 -14.55 -16.17 4.88
CA GLY A 136 -15.86 -16.08 5.52
C GLY A 136 -16.19 -14.72 6.14
N CYS A 137 -15.49 -13.64 5.77
CA CYS A 137 -15.75 -12.32 6.35
C CYS A 137 -17.02 -11.67 5.78
N PHE A 138 -17.30 -11.82 4.48
CA PHE A 138 -18.51 -11.28 3.81
C PHE A 138 -18.85 -9.81 4.16
N GLY A 139 -17.84 -8.97 4.39
CA GLY A 139 -18.05 -7.57 4.80
C GLY A 139 -18.54 -7.38 6.24
N MET A 140 -18.59 -8.43 7.06
CA MET A 140 -19.07 -8.36 8.47
C MET A 140 -18.31 -7.35 9.33
N HIS A 141 -17.11 -6.95 8.94
CA HIS A 141 -16.41 -5.85 9.61
C HIS A 141 -17.14 -4.51 9.46
N GLU A 142 -17.76 -4.20 8.32
CA GLU A 142 -18.52 -2.96 8.13
C GLU A 142 -19.79 -2.95 9.00
N TRP A 143 -20.46 -4.10 9.09
CA TRP A 143 -21.61 -4.28 9.97
C TRP A 143 -21.22 -4.08 11.45
N ALA A 144 -20.07 -4.60 11.87
CA ALA A 144 -19.56 -4.43 13.22
C ALA A 144 -19.12 -2.98 13.54
N MET A 145 -18.73 -2.18 12.53
CA MET A 145 -18.51 -0.74 12.68
C MET A 145 -19.81 0.06 12.93
N LEU A 146 -20.97 -0.55 12.72
CA LEU A 146 -22.28 0.08 12.86
C LEU A 146 -23.20 -0.65 13.85
N TYR A 147 -22.66 -1.62 14.60
CA TYR A 147 -23.42 -2.39 15.58
C TYR A 147 -23.63 -1.58 16.86
N ARG A 148 -24.88 -1.28 17.22
CA ARG A 148 -25.25 -0.50 18.43
C ARG A 148 -24.29 0.66 18.73
N PRO A 149 -24.10 1.60 17.79
CA PRO A 149 -23.17 2.70 17.98
C PRO A 149 -23.63 3.56 19.16
N GLY A 150 -22.70 3.96 20.02
CA GLY A 150 -22.92 5.08 20.91
C GLY A 150 -22.65 6.41 20.20
N ASP A 151 -22.87 7.51 20.94
CA ASP A 151 -22.70 8.86 20.43
C ASP A 151 -21.30 9.09 19.84
N GLY A 152 -21.25 9.57 18.60
CA GLY A 152 -20.00 9.90 17.90
C GLY A 152 -19.21 8.71 17.34
N GLU A 153 -19.72 7.47 17.43
CA GLU A 153 -19.03 6.29 16.87
C GLU A 153 -19.27 6.12 15.35
N VAL A 154 -20.25 6.81 14.77
CA VAL A 154 -20.57 6.72 13.34
C VAL A 154 -19.90 7.85 12.56
N ARG A 155 -19.11 7.51 11.53
CA ARG A 155 -18.36 8.49 10.72
C ARG A 155 -19.17 9.13 9.59
N HIS A 156 -20.24 8.48 9.17
CA HIS A 156 -21.05 8.85 8.00
C HIS A 156 -22.54 8.97 8.38
N GLU A 157 -22.84 9.70 9.46
CA GLU A 157 -24.20 9.89 9.98
C GLU A 157 -25.18 10.50 8.94
N GLN A 158 -24.66 11.15 7.91
CA GLN A 158 -25.45 11.77 6.85
C GLN A 158 -26.12 10.76 5.92
N LEU A 159 -25.69 9.49 5.92
CA LEU A 159 -26.24 8.44 5.06
C LEU A 159 -27.13 7.49 5.88
N PRO A 160 -28.39 7.29 5.50
CA PRO A 160 -29.27 6.38 6.23
C PRO A 160 -28.84 4.92 6.04
N LEU A 161 -28.98 4.12 7.11
CA LEU A 161 -28.77 2.67 7.06
C LEU A 161 -29.88 2.02 6.23
N ARG A 162 -29.49 1.18 5.25
CA ARG A 162 -30.44 0.50 4.36
C ARG A 162 -31.44 -0.39 5.11
N LEU A 163 -31.03 -1.02 6.21
CA LEU A 163 -31.88 -1.89 7.04
C LEU A 163 -32.34 -1.22 8.35
N GLY A 164 -32.04 0.07 8.55
CA GLY A 164 -32.14 0.72 9.85
C GLY A 164 -31.23 0.10 10.91
N GLN A 165 -31.22 0.67 12.12
CA GLN A 165 -30.35 0.18 13.19
C GLN A 165 -30.71 -1.25 13.63
N ALA A 166 -31.99 -1.54 13.84
CA ALA A 166 -32.44 -2.85 14.29
C ALA A 166 -32.08 -3.98 13.31
N GLY A 167 -32.19 -3.73 12.00
CA GLY A 167 -31.80 -4.70 10.98
C GLY A 167 -30.28 -4.90 10.91
N THR A 168 -29.50 -3.82 11.00
CA THR A 168 -28.03 -3.88 11.09
C THR A 168 -27.59 -4.68 12.32
N ASP A 169 -28.20 -4.44 13.48
CA ASP A 169 -27.89 -5.17 14.71
C ASP A 169 -28.19 -6.66 14.56
N ALA A 170 -29.35 -7.01 14.00
CA ALA A 170 -29.75 -8.41 13.78
C ALA A 170 -28.78 -9.17 12.85
N VAL A 171 -28.21 -8.49 11.83
CA VAL A 171 -27.18 -9.11 10.96
C VAL A 171 -25.94 -9.47 11.77
N VAL A 172 -25.44 -8.57 12.62
CA VAL A 172 -24.26 -8.81 13.46
C VAL A 172 -24.53 -9.87 14.52
N GLU A 173 -25.75 -9.93 15.06
CA GLU A 173 -26.14 -10.92 16.06
C GLU A 173 -26.29 -12.33 15.50
N SER A 174 -26.67 -12.46 14.23
CA SER A 174 -26.90 -13.74 13.54
C SER A 174 -25.68 -14.30 12.81
N HIS A 175 -24.60 -13.53 12.68
CA HIS A 175 -23.40 -13.91 11.93
C HIS A 175 -22.15 -13.87 12.79
N ARG A 176 -21.18 -14.73 12.45
CA ARG A 176 -19.87 -14.72 13.09
C ARG A 176 -19.03 -13.56 12.52
N VAL A 177 -18.61 -12.64 13.38
CA VAL A 177 -17.61 -11.61 13.04
C VAL A 177 -16.21 -12.17 13.31
N GLN A 178 -15.34 -12.18 12.31
CA GLN A 178 -14.03 -12.85 12.37
C GLN A 178 -12.94 -12.08 11.61
N CYS A 179 -12.97 -10.76 11.72
CA CYS A 179 -11.98 -9.86 11.14
C CYS A 179 -10.62 -10.06 11.82
N SER A 180 -9.58 -10.35 11.04
CA SER A 180 -8.19 -10.42 11.50
C SER A 180 -7.42 -9.11 11.33
N HIS A 181 -8.00 -8.17 10.60
CA HIS A 181 -7.30 -7.00 10.09
C HIS A 181 -7.49 -5.79 11.01
N ILE A 182 -6.41 -5.33 11.63
CA ILE A 182 -6.45 -4.25 12.63
C ILE A 182 -6.99 -2.93 12.07
N ASP A 183 -6.69 -2.57 10.83
CA ASP A 183 -7.16 -1.30 10.27
C ASP A 183 -8.65 -1.26 10.01
N ALA A 184 -9.30 -2.42 9.87
CA ALA A 184 -10.75 -2.52 9.90
C ALA A 184 -11.24 -2.60 11.36
N PHE A 185 -10.67 -3.49 12.17
CA PHE A 185 -11.11 -3.74 13.54
C PHE A 185 -11.13 -2.49 14.42
N ARG A 186 -10.16 -1.59 14.28
CA ARG A 186 -10.07 -0.35 15.09
C ARG A 186 -11.21 0.64 14.86
N PHE A 187 -12.05 0.42 13.86
CA PHE A 187 -13.25 1.22 13.60
C PHE A 187 -14.53 0.58 14.12
N PHE A 188 -14.45 -0.61 14.75
CA PHE A 188 -15.63 -1.23 15.34
C PHE A 188 -16.17 -0.34 16.45
N THR A 189 -17.49 -0.34 16.62
CA THR A 189 -18.08 0.30 17.80
C THR A 189 -17.63 -0.44 19.05
N ARG A 190 -17.72 0.22 20.20
CA ARG A 190 -17.50 -0.41 21.51
C ARG A 190 -18.34 -1.67 21.71
N ALA A 191 -19.56 -1.69 21.18
CA ALA A 191 -20.44 -2.86 21.24
C ALA A 191 -20.06 -3.95 20.21
N GLY A 192 -19.49 -3.57 19.07
CA GLY A 192 -19.13 -4.46 17.97
C GLY A 192 -17.81 -5.18 18.19
N ALA A 193 -16.83 -4.53 18.82
CA ALA A 193 -15.51 -5.11 19.08
C ALA A 193 -15.58 -6.47 19.83
N PRO A 194 -16.38 -6.63 20.91
CA PRO A 194 -16.51 -7.92 21.60
C PRO A 194 -17.19 -9.02 20.78
N ARG A 195 -17.86 -8.70 19.65
CA ARG A 195 -18.49 -9.70 18.77
C ARG A 195 -17.49 -10.38 17.85
N ASN A 196 -16.31 -9.78 17.65
CA ASN A 196 -15.28 -10.34 16.80
C ASN A 196 -14.60 -11.52 17.48
N THR A 197 -14.33 -12.60 16.74
CA THR A 197 -13.65 -13.78 17.31
C THR A 197 -12.17 -13.55 17.61
N LEU A 198 -11.61 -12.45 17.10
CA LEU A 198 -10.23 -12.03 17.32
C LEU A 198 -10.25 -10.63 17.94
N THR A 199 -9.18 -10.28 18.62
CA THR A 199 -8.94 -8.90 19.08
C THR A 199 -7.63 -8.40 18.48
N PRO A 200 -7.59 -8.09 17.16
CA PRO A 200 -6.40 -7.56 16.54
C PRO A 200 -5.90 -6.30 17.25
N THR A 201 -4.58 -6.17 17.33
CA THR A 201 -3.86 -4.97 17.73
C THR A 201 -2.72 -4.73 16.74
N ARG A 202 -2.05 -3.58 16.83
CA ARG A 202 -0.87 -3.33 15.98
C ARG A 202 0.28 -4.29 16.29
N GLU A 203 0.46 -4.61 17.56
CA GLU A 203 1.49 -5.52 18.05
C GLU A 203 1.22 -6.96 17.62
N THR A 204 -0.06 -7.34 17.47
CA THR A 204 -0.48 -8.70 17.10
C THR A 204 -0.75 -8.87 15.59
N GLN A 205 -0.57 -7.81 14.79
CA GLN A 205 -0.91 -7.80 13.36
C GLN A 205 -0.18 -8.90 12.59
N GLN A 206 1.13 -9.08 12.81
CA GLN A 206 1.91 -10.12 12.12
C GLN A 206 1.43 -11.54 12.44
N GLN A 207 0.92 -11.78 13.65
CA GLN A 207 0.41 -13.09 14.08
C GLN A 207 -1.01 -13.36 13.57
N LEU A 208 -1.84 -12.33 13.49
CA LEU A 208 -3.27 -12.48 13.23
C LEU A 208 -3.66 -12.29 11.77
N GLU A 209 -2.94 -11.45 10.99
CA GLU A 209 -3.29 -11.18 9.59
C GLU A 209 -3.36 -12.48 8.76
N GLN A 210 -4.42 -12.58 7.95
CA GLN A 210 -4.74 -13.75 7.13
C GLN A 210 -4.93 -13.33 5.67
N PRO A 211 -4.63 -14.21 4.70
CA PRO A 211 -4.99 -13.95 3.31
C PRO A 211 -6.53 -14.03 3.14
N GLY A 212 -7.06 -13.44 2.05
CA GLY A 212 -8.49 -13.51 1.72
C GLY A 212 -9.33 -12.30 2.18
N CYS A 213 -8.75 -11.39 2.97
CA CYS A 213 -9.36 -10.09 3.26
C CYS A 213 -9.03 -9.07 2.15
N LEU A 214 -10.03 -8.29 1.72
CA LEU A 214 -9.84 -7.16 0.80
C LEU A 214 -8.78 -6.18 1.35
N HIS A 215 -8.86 -5.88 2.65
CA HIS A 215 -7.95 -4.92 3.29
C HIS A 215 -6.48 -5.37 3.29
N ALA A 216 -6.22 -6.67 3.46
CA ALA A 216 -4.86 -7.19 3.34
C ALA A 216 -4.27 -6.96 1.93
N THR A 217 -5.12 -6.96 0.89
CA THR A 217 -4.70 -6.63 -0.48
C THR A 217 -4.57 -5.12 -0.68
N MET A 218 -5.45 -4.33 -0.06
CA MET A 218 -5.35 -2.86 -0.07
C MET A 218 -4.05 -2.36 0.55
N ASP A 219 -3.56 -3.00 1.61
CA ASP A 219 -2.29 -2.67 2.25
C ASP A 219 -1.08 -2.91 1.33
N LEU A 220 -1.14 -3.92 0.46
CA LEU A 220 -0.09 -4.12 -0.55
C LEU A 220 0.05 -2.91 -1.47
N TYR A 221 -1.06 -2.22 -1.77
CA TYR A 221 -1.00 -0.97 -2.55
C TYR A 221 -0.31 0.16 -1.77
N ILE A 222 -0.53 0.26 -0.46
CA ILE A 222 0.13 1.27 0.39
C ILE A 222 1.65 1.02 0.43
N GLU A 223 2.04 -0.22 0.71
CA GLU A 223 3.45 -0.59 0.87
C GLU A 223 4.22 -0.55 -0.46
N SER A 224 3.57 -0.89 -1.57
CA SER A 224 4.17 -0.80 -2.92
C SER A 224 4.22 0.62 -3.49
N ALA A 225 3.36 1.54 -3.06
CA ALA A 225 3.40 2.95 -3.45
C ALA A 225 4.41 3.79 -2.63
N CYS A 226 4.80 3.30 -1.45
CA CYS A 226 5.76 3.96 -0.56
C CYS A 226 7.22 3.47 -0.69
N SER A 227 7.49 2.49 -1.55
CA SER A 227 8.84 1.94 -1.81
C SER A 227 9.46 2.38 -3.12
#